data_AF-T1AUS3-F1
#
_entry.id   AF-T1AUS3-F1
#
_cell.length_a   1.000
_cell.length_b   1.000
_cell.length_c   1.000
_cell.angle_alpha   90.00
_cell.angle_beta   90.00
_cell.angle_gamma   90.00
#
_symmetry.space_group_name_H-M   'P 1'
#
loop_
_entity.id
_entity.type
_entity.pdbx_description
1 polymer ?
#
loop_
_entity_poly.entity_id
_entity_poly.type
_entity_poly.pdbx_seq_one_letter_code
_entity_poly.pdbx_strand_id
1 'polypeptide(L)' 'GPSSAGMSNEIISFVRAHELRKVGAGGGDATENIRVHAVPRAQAHAWLLAQAAAGYSIDPKLFAGLWFLHHGAG' A
#
# COMPACT_ATOMS: atom_id res chain seq x y z
N GLY A 1 -0.67 -4.69 14.20
CA GLY A 1 0.47 -5.35 14.88
C GLY A 1 1.72 -4.51 14.69
N PRO A 2 2.82 -4.76 15.43
CA PRO A 2 4.03 -3.93 15.31
C PRO A 2 4.70 -4.08 13.94
N SER A 3 5.29 -2.99 13.44
CA SER A 3 6.07 -2.97 12.18
C SER A 3 7.35 -3.80 12.30
N SER A 4 7.95 -3.79 13.49
CA SER A 4 9.13 -4.56 13.84
C SER A 4 9.11 -4.94 15.32
N ALA A 5 8.56 -6.12 15.63
CA ALA A 5 8.49 -6.62 17.00
C ALA A 5 9.92 -6.80 17.58
N GLY A 6 10.18 -6.22 18.75
CA GLY A 6 11.48 -6.29 19.42
C GLY A 6 12.48 -5.20 19.03
N MET A 7 12.18 -4.36 18.03
CA MET A 7 13.01 -3.18 17.69
C MET A 7 12.29 -1.84 17.95
N SER A 8 10.95 -1.80 17.84
CA SER A 8 10.15 -0.58 18.05
C SER A 8 8.80 -0.88 18.72
N ASN A 9 8.19 0.14 19.32
CA ASN A 9 6.83 0.12 19.86
C ASN A 9 5.76 0.63 18.86
N GLU A 10 6.15 0.90 17.61
CA GLU A 10 5.23 1.28 16.53
C GLU A 10 4.15 0.22 16.29
N ILE A 11 2.91 0.66 16.03
CA ILE A 11 1.78 -0.20 15.71
C ILE A 11 1.18 0.21 14.36
N ILE A 12 0.94 -0.78 13.50
CA ILE A 12 0.22 -0.61 12.24
C ILE A 12 -1.22 -1.10 12.40
N SER A 13 -2.14 -0.28 11.92
CA SER A 13 -3.55 -0.57 11.78
C SER A 13 -3.93 -0.53 10.29
N PHE A 14 -4.64 -1.56 9.82
CA PHE A 14 -5.24 -1.53 8.49
C PHE A 14 -6.65 -0.95 8.57
N VAL A 15 -6.95 0.00 7.68
CA VAL A 15 -8.29 0.59 7.56
C VAL A 15 -8.75 0.46 6.11
N ARG A 16 -10.03 0.14 5.93
CA ARG A 16 -10.69 0.20 4.62
C ARG A 16 -11.53 1.46 4.57
N ALA A 17 -11.11 2.42 3.77
CA ALA A 17 -11.85 3.65 3.57
C ALA A 17 -12.84 3.50 2.41
N HIS A 18 -14.05 4.02 2.60
CA HIS A 18 -15.15 3.97 1.63
C HIS A 18 -15.48 5.40 1.16
N GLU A 19 -16.21 5.50 0.05
CA GLU A 19 -16.77 6.78 -0.45
C GLU A 19 -15.71 7.87 -0.71
N LEU A 20 -14.51 7.46 -1.08
CA LEU A 20 -13.42 8.39 -1.36
C LEU A 20 -13.65 9.15 -2.66
N ARG A 21 -13.44 10.47 -2.61
CA ARG A 21 -13.36 11.35 -3.78
C ARG A 21 -11.91 11.75 -4.02
N LYS A 22 -11.40 11.54 -5.24
CA LYS A 22 -10.08 12.02 -5.65
C LYS A 22 -10.13 13.55 -5.82
N VAL A 23 -9.29 14.28 -5.08
CA VAL A 23 -9.22 15.76 -5.11
C VAL A 23 -7.94 16.31 -5.75
N GLY A 24 -6.99 15.44 -6.13
CA GLY A 24 -5.73 15.84 -6.74
C GLY A 24 -4.94 14.65 -7.30
N ALA A 25 -3.83 14.93 -7.97
CA ALA A 25 -2.95 13.90 -8.52
C ALA A 25 -2.21 13.09 -7.43
N GLY A 26 -1.92 13.73 -6.28
CA GLY A 26 -1.01 13.21 -5.26
C GLY A 26 0.46 13.33 -5.72
N GLY A 27 1.38 12.70 -4.98
CA GLY A 27 2.79 12.65 -5.36
C GLY A 27 3.73 13.54 -4.55
N GLY A 28 3.32 13.95 -3.35
CA GLY A 28 4.16 14.73 -2.43
C GLY A 28 4.11 16.24 -2.67
N ASP A 29 5.02 16.95 -2.03
CA ASP A 29 5.15 18.40 -2.05
C ASP A 29 6.62 18.84 -2.21
N ALA A 30 6.96 20.06 -1.80
CA ALA A 30 8.33 20.57 -1.89
C ALA A 30 9.36 19.76 -1.08
N THR A 31 8.91 18.96 -0.11
CA THR A 31 9.75 18.14 0.78
C THR A 31 9.68 16.65 0.47
N GLU A 32 8.68 16.22 -0.31
CA GLU A 32 8.43 14.82 -0.61
C GLU A 32 8.57 14.52 -2.11
N ASN A 33 9.41 13.55 -2.45
CA ASN A 33 9.52 13.05 -3.82
C ASN A 33 8.75 11.73 -3.98
N ILE A 34 7.43 11.81 -4.20
CA ILE A 34 6.56 10.64 -4.26
C ILE A 34 6.00 10.48 -5.68
N ARG A 35 6.12 9.27 -6.24
CA ARG A 35 5.47 8.93 -7.50
C ARG A 35 4.21 8.11 -7.25
N VAL A 36 3.07 8.61 -7.74
CA VAL A 36 1.80 7.86 -7.67
C VAL A 36 1.70 6.88 -8.83
N HIS A 37 1.42 5.62 -8.51
CA HIS A 37 1.14 4.56 -9.48
C HIS A 37 -0.33 4.12 -9.32
N ALA A 38 -1.19 4.52 -10.27
CA ALA A 38 -2.59 4.09 -10.31
C ALA A 38 -2.70 2.75 -11.03
N VAL A 39 -2.80 1.67 -10.26
CA VAL A 39 -2.84 0.29 -10.79
C VAL A 39 -4.26 -0.27 -10.66
N PRO A 40 -4.85 -0.82 -11.74
CA PRO A 40 -6.13 -1.51 -11.62
C PRO A 40 -6.07 -2.61 -10.56
N ARG A 41 -7.07 -2.69 -9.67
CA ARG A 41 -7.08 -3.64 -8.54
C ARG A 41 -6.77 -5.08 -8.97
N ALA A 42 -7.36 -5.54 -10.07
CA ALA A 42 -7.17 -6.90 -10.58
C ALA A 42 -5.71 -7.20 -11.00
N GLN A 43 -4.92 -6.16 -11.30
CA GLN A 43 -3.54 -6.26 -11.74
C GLN A 43 -2.54 -5.98 -10.61
N ALA A 44 -3.01 -5.50 -9.46
CA ALA A 44 -2.16 -5.00 -8.38
C ALA A 44 -1.14 -6.05 -7.89
N HIS A 45 -1.54 -7.31 -7.75
CA HIS A 45 -0.63 -8.38 -7.33
C HIS A 45 0.52 -8.58 -8.34
N ALA A 46 0.18 -8.77 -9.61
CA ALA A 46 1.18 -8.96 -10.67
C ALA A 46 2.11 -7.75 -10.81
N TRP A 47 1.56 -6.54 -10.67
CA TRP A 47 2.34 -5.31 -10.70
C TRP A 47 3.35 -5.22 -9.56
N LEU A 48 2.96 -5.55 -8.32
CA LEU A 48 3.87 -5.56 -7.17
C LEU A 48 5.03 -6.54 -7.38
N LEU A 49 4.76 -7.73 -7.93
CA LEU A 49 5.81 -8.70 -8.26
C LEU A 49 6.75 -8.19 -9.35
N ALA A 50 6.22 -7.52 -10.38
CA ALA A 50 7.05 -6.92 -11.42
C ALA A 50 7.95 -5.80 -10.87
N GLN A 51 7.44 -4.97 -9.95
CA GLN A 51 8.24 -3.94 -9.29
C GLN A 51 9.33 -4.55 -8.39
N ALA A 52 9.01 -5.61 -7.65
CA ALA A 52 10.01 -6.35 -6.88
C ALA A 52 11.11 -6.92 -7.78
N ALA A 53 10.74 -7.52 -8.91
CA ALA A 53 11.68 -8.04 -9.90
C ALA A 53 12.54 -6.94 -10.55
N ALA A 54 12.02 -5.71 -10.64
CA ALA A 54 12.75 -4.53 -11.10
C ALA A 54 13.67 -3.92 -10.00
N GLY A 55 13.75 -4.53 -8.81
CA GLY A 55 14.67 -4.13 -7.75
C GLY A 55 14.10 -3.16 -6.72
N TYR A 56 12.80 -2.86 -6.77
CA TYR A 56 12.17 -1.99 -5.76
C TYR A 56 11.86 -2.77 -4.48
N SER A 57 12.10 -2.14 -3.33
CA SER A 57 11.62 -2.66 -2.04
C SER A 57 10.10 -2.53 -1.96
N ILE A 58 9.41 -3.66 -1.76
CA ILE A 58 7.96 -3.71 -1.63
C ILE A 58 7.59 -3.91 -0.17
N ASP A 59 6.79 -3.00 0.41
CA ASP A 59 6.26 -3.18 1.76
C ASP A 59 5.29 -4.39 1.77
N PRO A 60 5.52 -5.41 2.62
CA PRO A 60 4.66 -6.60 2.69
C PRO A 60 3.20 -6.27 3.05
N LYS A 61 2.94 -5.11 3.69
CA LYS A 61 1.59 -4.63 4.01
C LYS A 61 0.75 -4.40 2.76
N LEU A 62 1.36 -4.13 1.60
CA LEU A 62 0.64 -4.00 0.33
C LEU A 62 -0.05 -5.32 -0.05
N PHE A 63 0.63 -6.45 0.13
CA PHE A 63 0.04 -7.77 -0.10
C PHE A 63 -1.04 -8.11 0.94
N ALA A 64 -0.81 -7.79 2.21
CA ALA A 64 -1.81 -7.98 3.27
C ALA A 64 -3.08 -7.16 2.98
N GLY A 65 -2.93 -5.89 2.58
CA GLY A 65 -4.03 -5.03 2.18
C GLY A 65 -4.82 -5.60 1.01
N LEU A 66 -4.14 -6.10 -0.03
CA LEU A 66 -4.81 -6.80 -1.14
C LEU A 66 -5.56 -8.05 -0.65
N TRP A 67 -4.99 -8.84 0.25
CA TRP A 67 -5.67 -10.01 0.80
C TRP A 67 -6.95 -9.62 1.56
N PHE A 68 -6.88 -8.61 2.45
CA PHE A 68 -8.03 -8.10 3.19
C PHE A 68 -9.12 -7.53 2.27
N LEU A 69 -8.76 -6.92 1.14
CA LEU A 69 -9.76 -6.47 0.17
C LEU A 69 -10.55 -7.61 -0.49
N HIS A 70 -10.00 -8.82 -0.55
CA HIS A 70 -10.65 -10.00 -1.12
C HIS A 70 -11.39 -10.85 -0.08
N HIS A 71 -10.94 -10.84 1.18
CA HIS A 71 -11.43 -11.75 2.23
C HIS A 71 -12.00 -11.05 3.45
N GLY A 72 -11.92 -9.72 3.54
CA GLY A 72 -12.54 -8.97 4.62
C GLY A 72 -14.06 -9.06 4.55
N ALA A 73 -14.70 -9.24 5.71
CA ALA A 73 -16.15 -9.12 5.82
C ALA A 73 -16.58 -7.72 5.32
N GLY A 74 -17.57 -7.71 4.44
CA GLY A 74 -18.25 -6.50 3.98
C GLY A 74 -19.31 -6.07 4.99
#